data_AF-A0A2N5ZZ82-F1
#
_entry.id   AF-A0A2N5ZZ82-F1
#
_cell.length_a   1.000
_cell.length_b   1.000
_cell.length_c   1.000
_cell.angle_alpha   90.00
_cell.angle_beta   90.00
_cell.angle_gamma   90.00
#
_symmetry.space_group_name_H-M   'P 1'
#
loop_
_entity.id
_entity.type
_entity.pdbx_description
1 polymer ?
#
loop_
_entity_poly.entity_id
_entity_poly.type
_entity_poly.pdbx_seq_one_letter_code
_entity_poly.pdbx_strand_id
1 'polypeptide(L)' 'EDTHYGLGMGISNVDGDIFYYHPGQGSGMNAINLIFPEKQISITVIRNVSKPKTSSAEIALYAYSQLRKDSASNGHSANK' A
#
# COMPACT_ATOMS: atom_id res chain seq x y z
N GLU A 1 2.14 -15.05 -4.81
CA GLU A 1 1.91 -14.15 -3.67
C GLU A 1 1.85 -15.00 -2.42
N ASP A 2 2.78 -14.82 -1.49
CA ASP A 2 2.78 -15.52 -0.20
C ASP A 2 2.14 -14.62 0.86
N THR A 3 0.81 -14.65 0.94
CA THR A 3 0.08 -13.94 1.98
C THR A 3 0.15 -14.71 3.29
N HIS A 4 0.88 -14.19 4.27
CA HIS A 4 0.91 -14.73 5.63
C HIS A 4 -0.02 -13.89 6.52
N TYR A 5 -1.03 -14.52 7.11
CA TYR A 5 -1.98 -13.85 8.00
C TYR A 5 -1.62 -14.13 9.47
N GLY A 6 -1.39 -13.07 10.24
CA GLY A 6 -1.04 -13.15 11.67
C GLY A 6 -2.19 -12.72 12.59
N LEU A 7 -1.88 -11.91 13.60
CA LEU A 7 -2.82 -11.39 14.62
C LEU A 7 -3.74 -10.28 14.05
N GLY A 8 -4.58 -10.60 13.07
CA GLY A 8 -5.45 -9.60 12.43
C GLY A 8 -4.69 -8.64 11.52
N MET A 9 -3.58 -9.09 10.94
CA MET A 9 -2.78 -8.34 9.97
C MET A 9 -2.29 -9.30 8.89
N GLY A 10 -2.45 -8.91 7.64
CA GLY A 10 -1.80 -9.57 6.51
C GLY A 10 -0.37 -9.06 6.35
N ILE A 11 0.52 -9.96 5.96
CA ILE A 11 1.88 -9.67 5.53
C ILE A 11 1.98 -10.04 4.06
N SER A 12 2.53 -9.14 3.25
CA SER A 12 2.77 -9.37 1.83
C SER A 12 4.00 -8.60 1.37
N ASN A 13 4.36 -8.73 0.09
CA ASN A 13 5.50 -8.06 -0.50
C ASN A 13 5.15 -7.47 -1.87
N VAL A 14 5.79 -6.36 -2.22
CA VAL A 14 5.76 -5.77 -3.57
C VAL A 14 7.16 -5.27 -3.91
N ASP A 15 7.71 -5.70 -5.05
CA ASP A 15 9.03 -5.29 -5.52
C ASP A 15 10.14 -5.40 -4.46
N GLY A 16 10.12 -6.50 -3.70
CA GLY A 16 11.07 -6.79 -2.62
C GLY A 16 10.79 -6.09 -1.28
N ASP A 17 9.83 -5.17 -1.23
CA ASP A 17 9.47 -4.48 0.01
C ASP A 17 8.32 -5.20 0.71
N ILE A 18 8.56 -5.57 1.98
CA ILE A 18 7.55 -6.17 2.84
C ILE A 18 6.60 -5.08 3.33
N PHE A 19 5.30 -5.37 3.31
CA PHE A 19 4.29 -4.52 3.91
C PHE A 19 3.27 -5.30 4.74
N TYR A 20 2.75 -4.61 5.74
CA TYR A 20 1.60 -5.06 6.52
C TYR A 20 0.33 -4.44 5.97
N TYR A 21 -0.77 -5.19 5.98
CA TYR A 21 -2.05 -4.67 5.53
C TYR A 21 -3.25 -5.22 6.29
N HIS A 22 -4.33 -4.46 6.26
CA HIS A 22 -5.64 -4.94 6.68
C HIS A 22 -6.75 -4.26 5.86
N PRO A 23 -7.63 -5.03 5.19
CA PRO A 23 -8.78 -4.47 4.51
C PRO A 23 -9.93 -4.19 5.50
N GLY A 24 -10.72 -3.16 5.22
CA GLY A 24 -11.96 -2.85 5.90
C GLY A 24 -13.11 -2.79 4.91
N GLN A 25 -14.24 -3.40 5.22
CA GLN A 25 -15.43 -3.30 4.39
C GLN A 25 -16.66 -3.15 5.27
N GLY A 26 -17.53 -2.22 4.90
CA GLY A 26 -18.81 -1.97 5.55
C GLY A 26 -19.89 -1.67 4.53
N SER A 27 -21.14 -1.54 4.98
CA SER A 27 -22.23 -1.12 4.10
C SER A 27 -21.96 0.29 3.57
N GLY A 28 -21.72 0.42 2.27
CA GLY A 28 -21.39 1.68 1.62
C GLY A 28 -19.93 2.10 1.74
N MET A 29 -19.03 1.25 2.27
CA MET A 29 -17.63 1.63 2.50
C MET A 29 -16.66 0.51 2.14
N ASN A 30 -15.51 0.91 1.61
CA ASN A 30 -14.35 0.06 1.50
C ASN A 30 -13.08 0.84 1.87
N ALA A 31 -12.19 0.20 2.62
CA ALA A 31 -10.93 0.79 3.06
C ALA A 31 -9.80 -0.25 3.03
N ILE A 32 -8.56 0.24 2.98
CA ILE A 32 -7.36 -0.54 3.23
C ILE A 32 -6.28 0.34 3.85
N ASN A 33 -5.43 -0.25 4.66
CA ASN A 33 -4.18 0.35 5.10
C ASN A 33 -3.00 -0.55 4.70
N LEU A 34 -1.94 0.05 4.17
CA LEU A 34 -0.65 -0.57 3.88
C LEU A 34 0.43 0.15 4.70
N ILE A 35 1.31 -0.61 5.34
CA ILE A 35 2.42 -0.09 6.14
C ILE A 35 3.72 -0.73 5.64
N PHE A 36 4.64 0.10 5.14
CA PHE A 36 5.98 -0.26 4.70
C PHE A 36 6.99 0.21 5.77
N PRO A 37 7.30 -0.61 6.79
CA PRO A 37 8.09 -0.18 7.94
C PRO A 37 9.50 0.30 7.54
N GLU A 38 10.19 -0.47 6.71
CA GLU A 38 11.56 -0.16 6.25
C GLU A 38 11.64 1.12 5.41
N LYS A 39 10.53 1.54 4.82
CA LYS A 39 10.45 2.79 4.03
C LYS A 39 9.89 3.96 4.82
N GLN A 40 9.39 3.71 6.03
CA GLN A 40 8.66 4.68 6.83
C GLN A 40 7.47 5.32 6.07
N ILE A 41 6.79 4.50 5.24
CA ILE A 41 5.62 4.92 4.46
C ILE A 41 4.40 4.15 4.94
N SER A 42 3.28 4.87 5.09
CA SER A 42 1.96 4.26 5.25
C SER A 42 0.99 4.89 4.26
N ILE A 43 0.15 4.06 3.66
CA ILE A 43 -0.85 4.45 2.68
C ILE A 43 -2.20 3.91 3.13
N THR A 44 -3.14 4.83 3.37
CA THR A 44 -4.52 4.50 3.70
C THR A 44 -5.43 4.98 2.57
N VAL A 45 -6.32 4.09 2.12
CA VAL A 45 -7.37 4.42 1.15
C VAL A 45 -8.71 4.16 1.84
N ILE A 46 -9.59 5.16 1.84
CA ILE A 46 -10.96 5.07 2.36
C ILE A 46 -11.91 5.55 1.28
N ARG A 47 -12.98 4.78 1.04
CA ARG A 47 -13.94 5.06 -0.03
C ARG A 47 -15.36 4.82 0.46
N ASN A 48 -16.29 5.65 -0.02
CA ASN A 48 -17.73 5.55 0.20
C ASN A 48 -18.43 4.64 -0.83
N VAL A 49 -17.78 3.53 -1.20
CA VAL A 49 -18.34 2.53 -2.11
C VAL A 49 -17.90 1.13 -1.67
N SER A 50 -18.85 0.21 -1.50
CA SER A 50 -18.56 -1.13 -0.94
C SER A 50 -17.80 -2.04 -1.91
N LYS A 51 -18.12 -1.97 -3.21
CA LYS A 51 -17.63 -2.87 -4.27
C LYS A 51 -17.25 -2.10 -5.54
N PRO A 52 -16.24 -1.25 -5.49
CA PRO A 52 -15.76 -0.52 -6.66
C PRO A 52 -15.08 -1.45 -7.65
N LYS A 53 -15.04 -1.05 -8.93
CA LYS A 53 -14.41 -1.81 -10.02
C LYS A 53 -12.90 -2.01 -9.81
N THR A 54 -12.21 -0.98 -9.31
CA THR A 54 -10.80 -1.04 -8.91
C THR A 54 -10.74 -1.26 -7.40
N SER A 55 -9.90 -2.17 -6.92
CA SER A 55 -9.73 -2.46 -5.50
C SER A 55 -8.98 -1.32 -4.78
N SER A 56 -9.16 -1.20 -3.46
CA SER A 56 -8.38 -0.22 -2.66
C SER A 56 -6.91 -0.61 -2.62
N ALA A 57 -6.60 -1.91 -2.67
CA ALA A 57 -5.25 -2.43 -2.68
C ALA A 57 -4.49 -1.98 -3.93
N GLU A 58 -5.10 -2.09 -5.12
CA GLU A 58 -4.51 -1.61 -6.38
C GLU A 58 -4.22 -0.11 -6.33
N ILE A 59 -5.14 0.70 -5.79
CA ILE A 59 -4.93 2.15 -5.64
C ILE A 59 -3.76 2.42 -4.69
N ALA A 60 -3.70 1.73 -3.55
CA ALA A 60 -2.63 1.92 -2.57
C ALA A 60 -1.25 1.52 -3.12
N LEU A 61 -1.18 0.38 -3.82
CA LEU A 61 0.05 -0.09 -4.47
C LEU A 61 0.46 0.82 -5.63
N TYR A 62 -0.50 1.35 -6.40
CA TYR A 62 -0.21 2.35 -7.42
C TYR A 62 0.40 3.62 -6.81
N ALA A 63 -0.21 4.15 -5.74
CA ALA A 63 0.34 5.31 -5.03
C ALA A 63 1.77 5.04 -4.50
N TYR A 64 1.99 3.86 -3.92
CA TYR A 64 3.32 3.42 -3.49
C TYR A 64 4.34 3.43 -4.64
N SER A 65 3.96 2.92 -5.81
CA SER A 65 4.83 2.87 -6.98
C SER A 65 5.27 4.27 -7.46
N GLN A 66 4.41 5.29 -7.29
CA GLN A 66 4.77 6.67 -7.66
C GLN A 66 5.75 7.26 -6.64
N LEU A 67 5.49 7.08 -5.33
CA LEU A 67 6.40 7.53 -4.27
C LEU A 67 7.80 6.92 -4.39
N ARG A 68 7.89 5.64 -4.79
CA ARG A 68 9.17 4.97 -5.06
C ARG A 68 9.91 5.61 -6.25
N LYS A 69 9.20 5.97 -7.33
CA LYS A 69 9.81 6.61 -8.50
C LYS A 69 10.36 8.00 -8.16
N ASP A 70 9.62 8.78 -7.40
CA ASP A 70 10.06 10.12 -6.96
C ASP A 70 11.29 10.04 -6.06
N SER A 71 11.37 9.01 -5.21
CA SER A 71 12.55 8.77 -4.37
C SER A 71 13.78 8.39 -5.20
N ALA A 72 13.59 7.59 -6.27
CA ALA A 72 14.67 7.17 -7.16
C ALA A 72 15.19 8.31 -8.06
N SER A 73 14.31 9.20 -8.53
CA SER A 73 14.69 10.35 -9.37
C SER A 73 15.43 11.44 -8.57
N ASN A 74 15.04 11.67 -7.32
CA ASN A 74 15.69 12.66 -6.45
C ASN A 74 17.07 12.22 -5.93
N GLY A 75 17.37 10.92 -5.89
CA GLY A 75 18.69 10.41 -5.50
C GLY A 75 19.81 10.64 -6.53
N HIS A 76 19.48 11.03 -7.77
CA HIS A 76 20.47 11.25 -8.84
C HIS A 76 21.05 12.68 -8.87
N SER A 77 20.58 13.60 -8.02
CA SER A 77 21.00 15.01 -8.03
C SER A 77 22.04 15.37 -6.97
N ALA A 78 22.50 14.43 -6.14
CA ALA A 78 23.40 14.71 -5.01
C ALA A 78 24.91 14.56 -5.31
N ASN A 79 25.32 14.31 -6.56
CA ASN A 79 26.72 14.27 -6.97
C ASN A 79 26.95 15.22 -8.16
N LYS A 80 27.09 16.52 -7.88
CA LYS A 80 27.82 17.48 -8.72
C LYS A 80 28.53 18.49 -7.85
#